data_AF-K7M6C0-F1
#
_entry.id   AF-K7M6C0-F1
#
_cell.length_a   1.000
_cell.length_b   1.000
_cell.length_c   1.000
_cell.angle_alpha   90.00
_cell.angle_beta   90.00
_cell.angle_gamma   90.00
#
_symmetry.space_group_name_H-M   'P 1'
#
loop_
_entity.id
_entity.type
_entity.pdbx_description
1 polymer ?
#
loop_
_entity_poly.entity_id
_entity_poly.type
_entity_poly.pdbx_seq_one_letter_code
_entity_poly.pdbx_strand_id
1 'polypeptide(L)'
;MSKEVIATQSPTPFEYEILDSDAEVLRTVRASSNCANPWIEPERLKLRHRIGRGPFGDVWLATHHQSTEDFDEYHEVAAKMLHPIREDHVKIVLEKFNELYFKCQGVASVSWLHGISVLNGRICIIMNLCEGSIGDKMAGLKEGRISLNDVLRYGINLAQGVQELHSKGSFILNLKPFNVLLNDNDQAILGDVGIPSLLLGSSFLSSDMAKRLGTPNYMAPEQWEPEVRGPISFETDSWGFGCTIVEMLTGNQPWYGCPVRRIYQSVVEKHEKPNIPSGLPSSVENILSGCFEYDLRNRPLMVDILSVFQRGRGRIKMEEEKVGEFSWLVS
;
A
#
# COMPACT_ATOMS: atom_id res chain seq x y z
N MET A 1 -37.55 21.17 -52.47
CA MET A 1 -37.51 20.05 -51.51
C MET A 1 -36.08 19.59 -51.38
N SER A 2 -35.60 19.50 -50.13
CA SER A 2 -34.57 18.55 -49.67
C SER A 2 -33.09 18.85 -49.91
N LYS A 3 -32.51 19.47 -48.88
CA LYS A 3 -31.32 19.07 -48.11
C LYS A 3 -29.91 19.22 -48.71
N GLU A 4 -29.22 20.15 -48.05
CA GLU A 4 -27.79 20.31 -47.83
C GLU A 4 -26.97 19.01 -47.71
N VAL A 5 -25.80 19.03 -48.37
CA VAL A 5 -24.59 18.32 -47.96
C VAL A 5 -23.49 19.38 -47.91
N ILE A 6 -23.01 19.68 -46.70
CA ILE A 6 -21.96 20.67 -46.44
C ILE A 6 -20.60 20.05 -46.76
N ALA A 7 -19.81 20.82 -47.50
CA ALA A 7 -18.46 20.52 -47.93
C ALA A 7 -17.43 20.60 -46.80
N THR A 8 -16.38 19.80 -46.99
CA THR A 8 -15.06 19.82 -46.36
C THR A 8 -14.43 21.20 -46.22
N GLN A 9 -13.82 21.49 -45.07
CA GLN A 9 -12.63 22.32 -44.94
C GLN A 9 -11.91 22.02 -43.61
N SER A 10 -10.63 21.68 -43.69
CA SER A 10 -9.69 21.61 -42.57
C SER A 10 -9.29 23.01 -42.09
N PRO A 11 -9.12 23.24 -40.78
CA PRO A 11 -8.32 24.36 -40.30
C PRO A 11 -7.03 23.89 -39.61
N THR A 12 -6.02 24.70 -39.88
CA THR A 12 -4.64 24.82 -39.41
C THR A 12 -4.47 24.93 -37.88
N PRO A 13 -3.23 24.77 -37.36
CA PRO A 13 -2.96 24.45 -35.97
C PRO A 13 -3.08 25.68 -35.07
N PHE A 14 -3.72 25.50 -33.90
CA PHE A 14 -3.80 26.54 -32.90
C PHE A 14 -2.48 26.65 -32.14
N GLU A 15 -1.90 27.86 -32.21
CA GLU A 15 -0.97 28.41 -31.24
C GLU A 15 -1.54 28.26 -29.83
N TYR A 16 -0.76 27.71 -28.90
CA TYR A 16 -0.94 27.96 -27.48
C TYR A 16 0.27 28.72 -26.97
N GLU A 17 0.01 29.91 -26.46
CA GLU A 17 0.94 30.70 -25.65
C GLU A 17 1.33 29.91 -24.41
N ILE A 18 2.63 29.77 -24.19
CA ILE A 18 3.21 29.33 -22.93
C ILE A 18 3.12 30.53 -21.99
N LEU A 19 2.17 30.50 -21.07
CA LEU A 19 2.22 31.35 -19.88
C LEU A 19 3.18 30.68 -18.90
N ASP A 20 4.39 31.25 -18.81
CA ASP A 20 5.27 31.07 -17.66
C ASP A 20 4.48 31.42 -16.38
N SER A 21 4.19 30.42 -15.57
CA SER A 21 3.85 30.63 -14.16
C SER A 21 4.73 29.71 -13.33
N ASP A 22 5.77 30.32 -12.80
CA ASP A 22 6.57 29.97 -11.64
C ASP A 22 6.45 28.55 -11.11
N ALA A 23 7.58 27.85 -11.14
CA ALA A 23 7.84 26.65 -10.38
C ALA A 23 7.61 26.93 -8.87
N GLU A 24 6.39 26.71 -8.39
CA GLU A 24 6.14 26.47 -6.98
C GLU A 24 6.87 25.20 -6.60
N VAL A 25 8.03 25.41 -5.97
CA VAL A 25 8.79 24.39 -5.25
C VAL A 25 7.79 23.65 -4.35
N LEU A 26 7.51 22.38 -4.69
CA LEU A 26 6.85 21.40 -3.84
C LEU A 26 7.67 21.28 -2.53
N ARG A 27 7.42 22.18 -1.59
CA ARG A 27 7.93 22.07 -0.23
C ARG A 27 6.96 21.22 0.53
N THR A 28 7.27 19.93 0.60
CA THR A 28 6.82 19.06 1.69
C THR A 28 7.34 19.66 2.99
N VAL A 29 6.59 20.60 3.58
CA VAL A 29 6.85 21.12 4.91
C VAL A 29 6.60 19.95 5.86
N ARG A 30 7.67 19.34 6.37
CA ARG A 30 7.58 18.40 7.48
C ARG A 30 6.86 19.11 8.62
N ALA A 31 5.62 18.73 8.88
CA ALA A 31 4.87 19.23 10.02
C ALA A 31 5.67 18.92 11.30
N SER A 32 6.36 19.91 11.82
CA SER A 32 7.04 19.84 13.10
C SER A 32 6.02 20.16 14.19
N SER A 33 5.41 19.13 14.75
CA SER A 33 4.73 19.25 16.04
C SER A 33 4.74 17.90 16.73
N ASN A 34 5.49 17.82 17.84
CA ASN A 34 5.30 16.83 18.90
C ASN A 34 3.85 16.94 19.40
N CYS A 35 2.90 16.35 18.69
CA CYS A 35 1.51 16.33 19.12
C CYS A 35 1.29 15.10 19.97
N ALA A 36 1.17 15.30 21.29
CA ALA A 36 0.81 14.24 22.24
C ALA A 36 -0.61 13.70 22.01
N ASN A 37 -1.43 14.41 21.22
CA ASN A 37 -2.77 14.02 20.83
C ASN A 37 -2.86 13.92 19.29
N PRO A 38 -3.18 12.76 18.72
CA PRO A 38 -3.33 12.60 17.28
C PRO A 38 -4.67 13.12 16.73
N TRP A 39 -5.55 13.69 17.56
CA TRP A 39 -6.83 14.25 17.11
C TRP A 39 -6.63 15.52 16.25
N ILE A 40 -7.29 15.56 15.09
CA ILE A 40 -7.37 16.71 14.20
C ILE A 40 -8.82 17.19 14.15
N GLU A 41 -9.02 18.48 14.45
CA GLU A 41 -10.35 19.09 14.40
C GLU A 41 -10.92 19.04 12.98
N PRO A 42 -12.16 18.56 12.79
CA PRO A 42 -12.80 18.45 11.48
C PRO A 42 -12.74 19.73 10.63
N GLU A 43 -12.84 20.89 11.26
CA GLU A 43 -12.85 22.21 10.61
C GLU A 43 -11.51 22.55 9.94
N ARG A 44 -10.41 21.92 10.37
CA ARG A 44 -9.08 22.09 9.77
C ARG A 44 -8.87 21.22 8.53
N LEU A 45 -9.83 20.35 8.20
CA LEU A 45 -9.75 19.41 7.09
C LEU A 45 -10.78 19.73 6.03
N LYS A 46 -10.32 19.91 4.79
CA LYS A 46 -11.20 20.08 3.64
C LYS A 46 -10.95 18.97 2.62
N LEU A 47 -11.94 18.10 2.45
CA LEU A 47 -11.91 17.06 1.43
C LEU A 47 -12.01 17.70 0.04
N ARG A 48 -11.16 17.25 -0.88
CA ARG A 48 -11.21 17.62 -2.30
C ARG A 48 -11.92 16.51 -3.08
N HIS A 49 -11.20 15.68 -3.80
CA HIS A 49 -11.76 14.59 -4.60
C HIS A 49 -11.22 13.23 -4.13
N ARG A 50 -11.97 12.16 -4.44
CA ARG A 50 -11.58 10.80 -4.09
C ARG A 50 -10.47 10.32 -5.02
N ILE A 51 -9.39 9.79 -4.44
CA ILE A 51 -8.22 9.27 -5.15
C ILE A 51 -8.11 7.74 -5.07
N GLY A 52 -8.85 7.08 -4.18
CA GLY A 52 -8.83 5.62 -4.07
C GLY A 52 -10.09 5.01 -3.46
N ARG A 53 -10.34 3.74 -3.79
CA ARG A 53 -11.36 2.90 -3.14
C ARG A 53 -10.70 1.64 -2.61
N GLY A 54 -11.06 1.23 -1.40
CA GLY A 54 -10.51 0.05 -0.77
C GLY A 54 -11.51 -0.69 0.10
N PRO A 55 -11.14 -1.88 0.60
CA PRO A 55 -12.02 -2.71 1.40
C PRO A 55 -12.35 -2.11 2.78
N PHE A 56 -11.58 -1.12 3.23
CA PHE A 56 -11.79 -0.47 4.52
C PHE A 56 -12.41 0.92 4.40
N GLY A 57 -12.64 1.39 3.18
CA GLY A 57 -13.11 2.74 2.91
C GLY A 57 -12.43 3.38 1.71
N ASP A 58 -12.70 4.66 1.54
CA ASP A 58 -12.23 5.46 0.42
C ASP A 58 -11.04 6.33 0.84
N VAL A 59 -10.13 6.63 -0.09
CA VAL A 59 -9.04 7.58 0.11
C VAL A 59 -9.37 8.86 -0.65
N TRP A 60 -9.27 10.01 0.02
CA TRP A 60 -9.54 11.32 -0.55
C TRP A 60 -8.27 12.17 -0.50
N LEU A 61 -8.05 12.97 -1.55
CA LEU A 61 -7.18 14.12 -1.44
C LEU A 61 -7.87 15.15 -0.54
N ALA A 62 -7.13 15.71 0.41
CA ALA A 62 -7.62 16.73 1.32
C ALA A 62 -6.54 17.77 1.62
N THR A 63 -6.95 18.88 2.20
CA THR A 63 -6.03 19.90 2.70
C THR A 63 -6.16 20.00 4.21
N HIS A 64 -5.04 20.04 4.92
CA HIS A 64 -4.98 20.28 6.35
C HIS A 64 -4.42 21.68 6.62
N HIS A 65 -5.22 22.50 7.29
CA HIS A 65 -4.98 23.93 7.55
C HIS A 65 -4.40 24.13 8.95
N GLN A 66 -3.44 25.06 9.10
CA GLN A 66 -2.81 25.35 10.40
C GLN A 66 -3.77 26.08 11.36
N SER A 67 -4.60 26.97 10.80
CA SER A 67 -5.63 27.72 11.50
C SER A 67 -6.97 27.57 10.77
N THR A 68 -8.07 27.73 11.49
CA THR A 68 -9.42 27.82 10.90
C THR A 68 -9.69 29.18 10.25
N GLU A 69 -8.82 30.17 10.49
CA GLU A 69 -8.96 31.55 10.03
C GLU A 69 -8.08 31.88 8.82
N ASP A 70 -7.10 31.03 8.49
CA ASP A 70 -6.17 31.21 7.38
C ASP A 70 -6.21 30.00 6.45
N PHE A 71 -6.99 30.13 5.37
CA PHE A 71 -7.19 29.07 4.38
C PHE A 71 -6.11 29.04 3.29
N ASP A 72 -5.19 30.01 3.28
CA ASP A 72 -4.14 30.11 2.28
C ASP A 72 -2.91 29.30 2.70
N GLU A 73 -2.69 29.09 4.01
CA GLU A 73 -1.64 28.22 4.54
C GLU A 73 -2.13 26.78 4.83
N TYR A 74 -2.04 25.91 3.82
CA TYR A 74 -2.39 24.49 3.94
C TYR A 74 -1.31 23.55 3.39
N HIS A 75 -1.37 22.29 3.82
CA HIS A 75 -0.64 21.21 3.18
C HIS A 75 -1.60 20.14 2.66
N GLU A 76 -1.24 19.53 1.54
CA GLU A 76 -2.03 18.45 0.94
C GLU A 76 -1.75 17.13 1.65
N VAL A 77 -2.83 16.41 1.96
CA VAL A 77 -2.81 15.15 2.69
C VAL A 77 -3.72 14.13 2.01
N ALA A 78 -3.47 12.86 2.30
CA ALA A 78 -4.40 11.79 2.03
C ALA A 78 -5.29 11.55 3.26
N ALA A 79 -6.61 11.51 3.06
CA ALA A 79 -7.60 11.19 4.08
C ALA A 79 -8.25 9.84 3.79
N LYS A 80 -7.91 8.82 4.58
CA LYS A 80 -8.56 7.49 4.53
C LYS A 80 -9.85 7.54 5.34
N MET A 81 -10.97 7.68 4.64
CA MET A 81 -12.31 7.70 5.23
C MET A 81 -12.84 6.27 5.33
N LEU A 82 -12.96 5.76 6.54
CA LEU A 82 -13.40 4.40 6.80
C LEU A 82 -14.89 4.22 6.49
N HIS A 83 -15.29 2.99 6.16
CA HIS A 83 -16.72 2.66 6.07
C HIS A 83 -17.43 2.93 7.41
N PRO A 84 -18.75 3.24 7.40
CA PRO A 84 -19.50 3.51 8.62
C PRO A 84 -19.32 2.41 9.67
N ILE A 85 -18.82 2.82 10.83
CA ILE A 85 -18.66 1.99 12.03
C ILE A 85 -19.80 2.35 12.97
N ARG A 86 -20.33 1.36 13.69
CA ARG A 86 -21.36 1.65 14.71
C ARG A 86 -20.80 2.55 15.80
N GLU A 87 -21.65 3.46 16.29
CA GLU A 87 -21.26 4.50 17.26
C GLU A 87 -20.62 3.93 18.53
N ASP A 88 -21.13 2.81 19.04
CA ASP A 88 -20.60 2.09 20.21
C ASP A 88 -19.16 1.58 20.02
N HIS A 89 -18.71 1.43 18.77
CA HIS A 89 -17.39 0.95 18.41
C HIS A 89 -16.43 2.08 17.97
N VAL A 90 -16.92 3.29 17.67
CA VAL A 90 -16.08 4.42 17.25
C VAL A 90 -15.02 4.74 18.31
N LYS A 91 -15.42 4.80 19.58
CA LYS A 91 -14.49 5.08 20.69
C LYS A 91 -13.36 4.05 20.78
N ILE A 92 -13.68 2.77 20.61
CA ILE A 92 -12.71 1.67 20.63
C ILE A 92 -11.68 1.83 19.50
N VAL A 93 -12.14 2.21 18.30
CA VAL A 93 -11.26 2.43 17.15
C VAL A 93 -10.34 3.63 17.38
N LEU A 94 -10.85 4.72 17.97
CA LEU A 94 -10.04 5.90 18.31
C LEU A 94 -8.96 5.57 19.35
N GLU A 95 -9.30 4.79 20.39
CA GLU A 95 -8.34 4.33 21.41
C GLU A 95 -7.23 3.48 20.79
N LYS A 96 -7.59 2.49 19.95
CA LYS A 96 -6.62 1.66 19.22
C LYS A 96 -5.76 2.48 18.26
N PHE A 97 -6.33 3.51 17.63
CA PHE A 97 -5.57 4.37 16.73
C PHE A 97 -4.47 5.14 17.48
N ASN A 98 -4.73 5.57 18.71
CA ASN A 98 -3.72 6.26 19.51
C ASN A 98 -2.47 5.37 19.73
N GLU A 99 -2.66 4.09 20.04
CA GLU A 99 -1.55 3.14 20.13
C GLU A 99 -0.81 2.95 18.80
N LEU A 100 -1.56 2.79 17.71
CA LEU A 100 -0.98 2.64 16.37
C LEU A 100 -0.17 3.88 15.96
N TYR A 101 -0.70 5.08 16.23
CA TYR A 101 -0.06 6.34 15.92
C TYR A 101 1.35 6.40 16.52
N PHE A 102 1.50 6.11 17.81
CA PHE A 102 2.81 6.11 18.47
C PHE A 102 3.75 5.01 17.95
N LYS A 103 3.23 3.83 17.62
CA LYS A 103 4.05 2.74 17.05
C LYS A 103 4.59 3.10 15.66
N CYS A 104 3.83 3.84 14.85
CA CYS A 104 4.27 4.28 13.52
C CYS A 104 5.30 5.42 13.56
N GLN A 105 5.38 6.19 14.66
CA GLN A 105 6.35 7.28 14.76
C GLN A 105 7.79 6.78 14.63
N GLY A 106 8.58 7.50 13.82
CA GLY A 106 9.99 7.21 13.58
C GLY A 106 10.27 6.04 12.62
N VAL A 107 9.26 5.36 12.09
CA VAL A 107 9.44 4.29 11.09
C VAL A 107 9.60 4.92 9.71
N ALA A 108 10.81 4.92 9.16
CA ALA A 108 11.10 5.62 7.90
C ALA A 108 10.34 5.06 6.67
N SER A 109 9.99 3.77 6.71
CA SER A 109 9.32 3.07 5.60
C SER A 109 7.78 3.02 5.76
N VAL A 110 7.20 3.87 6.60
CA VAL A 110 5.74 3.98 6.83
C VAL A 110 5.29 5.39 6.49
N SER A 111 4.10 5.50 5.89
CA SER A 111 3.52 6.80 5.57
C SER A 111 3.26 7.56 6.86
N TRP A 112 3.73 8.81 6.92
CA TRP A 112 3.59 9.62 8.11
C TRP A 112 2.12 9.82 8.44
N LEU A 113 1.71 9.40 9.63
CA LEU A 113 0.38 9.65 10.17
C LEU A 113 0.36 11.04 10.78
N HIS A 114 -0.47 11.92 10.23
CA HIS A 114 -0.72 13.25 10.81
C HIS A 114 -1.67 13.15 11.99
N GLY A 115 -2.65 12.24 11.91
CA GLY A 115 -3.65 12.09 12.96
C GLY A 115 -4.93 11.42 12.50
N ILE A 116 -5.98 11.61 13.29
CA ILE A 116 -7.32 11.06 13.08
C ILE A 116 -8.36 12.15 13.32
N SER A 117 -9.46 12.08 12.57
CA SER A 117 -10.60 12.98 12.69
C SER A 117 -11.91 12.23 12.44
N VAL A 118 -13.05 12.88 12.70
CA VAL A 118 -14.37 12.37 12.36
C VAL A 118 -15.06 13.37 11.43
N LEU A 119 -15.18 13.02 10.15
CA LEU A 119 -15.82 13.85 9.13
C LEU A 119 -17.13 13.19 8.70
N ASN A 120 -18.24 13.95 8.77
CA ASN A 120 -19.58 13.46 8.39
C ASN A 120 -19.95 12.13 9.07
N GLY A 121 -19.65 12.00 10.37
CA GLY A 121 -19.91 10.79 11.15
C GLY A 121 -19.02 9.59 10.82
N ARG A 122 -17.95 9.76 10.03
CA ARG A 122 -17.02 8.71 9.65
C ARG A 122 -15.60 9.01 10.11
N ILE A 123 -14.93 7.98 10.62
CA ILE A 123 -13.53 8.07 11.02
C ILE A 123 -12.67 8.30 9.77
N CYS A 124 -11.78 9.28 9.85
CA CYS A 124 -10.82 9.65 8.82
C CYS A 124 -9.40 9.61 9.39
N ILE A 125 -8.54 8.77 8.82
CA ILE A 125 -7.12 8.72 9.16
C ILE A 125 -6.37 9.62 8.18
N ILE A 126 -5.61 10.58 8.69
CA ILE A 126 -4.90 11.58 7.90
C ILE A 126 -3.42 11.21 7.81
N MET A 127 -2.90 11.13 6.60
CA MET A 127 -1.54 10.69 6.32
C MET A 127 -0.91 11.51 5.18
N ASN A 128 0.41 11.39 5.00
CA ASN A 128 1.08 12.00 3.86
C ASN A 128 0.43 11.58 2.53
N LEU A 129 0.26 12.56 1.65
CA LEU A 129 0.02 12.29 0.25
C LEU A 129 1.33 11.79 -0.40
N CYS A 130 1.23 10.77 -1.23
CA CYS A 130 2.34 10.23 -2.02
C CYS A 130 1.99 10.32 -3.50
N GLU A 131 2.98 10.30 -4.39
CA GLU A 131 2.79 10.44 -5.84
C GLU A 131 1.93 9.32 -6.45
N GLY A 132 1.97 8.13 -5.82
CA GLY A 132 1.17 6.98 -6.21
C GLY A 132 1.57 5.73 -5.44
N SER A 133 1.09 4.59 -5.89
CA SER A 133 1.45 3.27 -5.36
C SER A 133 2.19 2.41 -6.39
N ILE A 134 2.83 1.33 -5.94
CA ILE A 134 3.35 0.30 -6.84
C ILE A 134 2.22 -0.27 -7.69
N GLY A 135 1.01 -0.41 -7.15
CA GLY A 135 -0.17 -0.82 -7.94
C GLY A 135 -0.46 0.13 -9.10
N ASP A 136 -0.37 1.44 -8.89
CA ASP A 136 -0.54 2.43 -9.96
C ASP A 136 0.59 2.36 -10.98
N LYS A 137 1.84 2.19 -10.51
CA LYS A 137 3.02 1.98 -11.38
C LYS A 137 2.83 0.75 -12.26
N MET A 138 2.38 -0.37 -11.68
CA MET A 138 2.07 -1.59 -12.42
C MET A 138 0.98 -1.36 -13.46
N ALA A 139 -0.10 -0.67 -13.11
CA ALA A 139 -1.19 -0.39 -14.05
C ALA A 139 -0.75 0.43 -15.29
N GLY A 140 0.30 1.25 -15.15
CA GLY A 140 0.92 1.98 -16.27
C GLY A 140 1.84 1.15 -17.17
N LEU A 141 2.21 -0.07 -16.77
CA LEU A 141 3.10 -0.94 -17.54
C LEU A 141 2.31 -1.88 -18.44
N LYS A 142 2.79 -2.10 -19.68
CA LYS A 142 2.12 -2.94 -20.69
C LYS A 142 1.76 -4.34 -20.20
N GLU A 143 2.66 -4.97 -19.43
CA GLU A 143 2.44 -6.31 -18.86
C GLU A 143 2.15 -6.29 -17.36
N GLY A 144 2.10 -5.11 -16.73
CA GLY A 144 1.96 -4.97 -15.28
C GLY A 144 3.16 -5.45 -14.44
N ARG A 145 4.25 -5.89 -15.08
CA ARG A 145 5.40 -6.52 -14.40
C ARG A 145 6.46 -5.50 -14.01
N ILE A 146 6.94 -5.61 -12.77
CA ILE A 146 8.07 -4.85 -12.25
C ILE A 146 9.36 -5.66 -12.47
N SER A 147 10.45 -4.98 -12.83
CA SER A 147 11.76 -5.62 -13.03
C SER A 147 12.24 -6.31 -11.76
N LEU A 148 12.98 -7.43 -11.86
CA LEU A 148 13.47 -8.13 -10.67
C LEU A 148 14.31 -7.23 -9.76
N ASN A 149 15.16 -6.36 -10.34
CA ASN A 149 15.97 -5.42 -9.57
C ASN A 149 15.09 -4.45 -8.75
N ASP A 150 14.01 -3.94 -9.35
CA ASP A 150 13.06 -3.06 -8.67
C ASP A 150 12.23 -3.82 -7.64
N VAL A 151 11.78 -5.04 -7.94
CA VAL A 151 11.10 -5.91 -6.98
C VAL A 151 11.95 -6.14 -5.73
N LEU A 152 13.25 -6.43 -5.91
CA LEU A 152 14.16 -6.59 -4.78
C LEU A 152 14.38 -5.28 -4.02
N ARG A 153 14.51 -4.15 -4.73
CA ARG A 153 14.62 -2.82 -4.12
C ARG A 153 13.40 -2.48 -3.26
N TYR A 154 12.20 -2.60 -3.81
CA TYR A 154 10.95 -2.37 -3.09
C TYR A 154 10.75 -3.37 -1.96
N GLY A 155 11.03 -4.65 -2.21
CA GLY A 155 10.95 -5.71 -1.21
C GLY A 155 11.87 -5.47 0.00
N ILE A 156 13.05 -4.89 -0.20
CA ILE A 156 13.95 -4.47 0.90
C ILE A 156 13.31 -3.36 1.74
N ASN A 157 12.77 -2.31 1.11
CA ASN A 157 12.12 -1.22 1.85
C ASN A 157 10.90 -1.72 2.63
N LEU A 158 10.09 -2.57 1.99
CA LEU A 158 8.93 -3.19 2.62
C LEU A 158 9.33 -4.07 3.80
N ALA A 159 10.26 -5.01 3.61
CA ALA A 159 10.69 -5.91 4.68
C ALA A 159 11.28 -5.14 5.87
N GLN A 160 12.03 -4.05 5.61
CA GLN A 160 12.54 -3.17 6.65
C GLN A 160 11.42 -2.50 7.46
N GLY A 161 10.43 -1.91 6.78
CA GLY A 161 9.30 -1.25 7.44
C GLY A 161 8.43 -2.22 8.24
N VAL A 162 8.16 -3.40 7.67
CA VAL A 162 7.38 -4.44 8.34
C VAL A 162 8.14 -4.98 9.55
N GLN A 163 9.43 -5.26 9.43
CA GLN A 163 10.28 -5.69 10.55
C GLN A 163 10.27 -4.67 11.70
N GLU A 164 10.40 -3.38 11.39
CA GLU A 164 10.40 -2.33 12.41
C GLU A 164 9.05 -2.26 13.14
N LEU A 165 7.93 -2.36 12.41
CA LEU A 165 6.60 -2.40 13.01
C LEU A 165 6.34 -3.65 13.84
N HIS A 166 6.82 -4.83 13.38
CA HIS A 166 6.78 -6.07 14.15
C HIS A 166 7.52 -5.91 15.48
N SER A 167 8.69 -5.27 15.48
CA SER A 167 9.45 -4.98 16.71
C SER A 167 8.70 -4.09 17.71
N LYS A 168 7.74 -3.30 17.22
CA LYS A 168 6.85 -2.43 18.02
C LYS A 168 5.49 -3.09 18.32
N GLY A 169 5.30 -4.36 17.97
CA GLY A 169 4.06 -5.09 18.23
C GLY A 169 2.90 -4.64 17.36
N SER A 170 3.14 -4.29 16.09
CA SER A 170 2.13 -3.93 15.10
C SER A 170 2.16 -4.86 13.89
N PHE A 171 1.00 -5.37 13.49
CA PHE A 171 0.81 -6.13 12.24
C PHE A 171 0.36 -5.22 11.10
N ILE A 172 0.64 -5.62 9.86
CA ILE A 172 0.16 -4.90 8.66
C ILE A 172 -1.19 -5.47 8.18
N LEU A 173 -1.24 -6.79 7.96
CA LEU A 173 -2.39 -7.62 7.56
C LEU A 173 -3.05 -7.28 6.21
N ASN A 174 -2.56 -6.27 5.49
CA ASN A 174 -3.08 -5.88 4.18
C ASN A 174 -1.97 -5.42 3.23
N LEU A 175 -0.88 -6.19 3.18
CA LEU A 175 0.18 -6.01 2.20
C LEU A 175 -0.33 -6.36 0.80
N LYS A 176 -0.25 -5.39 -0.12
CA LYS A 176 -0.55 -5.51 -1.55
C LYS A 176 0.05 -4.32 -2.30
N PRO A 177 0.31 -4.40 -3.62
CA PRO A 177 0.95 -3.32 -4.37
C PRO A 177 0.25 -1.96 -4.23
N PHE A 178 -1.08 -1.91 -4.19
CA PHE A 178 -1.85 -0.66 -4.00
C PHE A 178 -1.69 0.00 -2.62
N ASN A 179 -1.17 -0.73 -1.64
CA ASN A 179 -0.92 -0.20 -0.30
C ASN A 179 0.57 0.11 -0.07
N VAL A 180 1.41 -0.13 -1.08
CA VAL A 180 2.81 0.25 -1.11
C VAL A 180 2.94 1.53 -1.91
N LEU A 181 3.02 2.64 -1.20
CA LEU A 181 3.15 3.97 -1.77
C LEU A 181 4.58 4.21 -2.26
N LEU A 182 4.76 5.16 -3.18
CA LEU A 182 6.05 5.62 -3.66
C LEU A 182 6.25 7.07 -3.23
N ASN A 183 7.38 7.34 -2.59
CA ASN A 183 7.80 8.72 -2.33
C ASN A 183 8.50 9.32 -3.56
N ASP A 184 8.83 10.61 -3.47
CA ASP A 184 9.49 11.41 -4.52
C ASP A 184 10.85 10.85 -4.98
N ASN A 185 11.43 9.90 -4.24
CA ASN A 185 12.69 9.22 -4.57
C ASN A 185 12.48 7.79 -5.09
N ASP A 186 11.25 7.42 -5.48
CA ASP A 186 10.89 6.07 -5.93
C ASP A 186 11.27 4.99 -4.90
N GLN A 187 11.06 5.29 -3.61
CA GLN A 187 11.20 4.34 -2.51
C GLN A 187 9.83 3.88 -2.03
N ALA A 188 9.72 2.59 -1.69
CA ALA A 188 8.48 2.00 -1.22
C ALA A 188 8.18 2.37 0.24
N ILE A 189 6.97 2.85 0.49
CA ILE A 189 6.45 3.30 1.78
C ILE A 189 5.15 2.55 2.09
N LEU A 190 4.98 2.06 3.32
CA LEU A 190 3.76 1.37 3.75
C LEU A 190 2.64 2.38 4.05
N GLY A 191 1.52 2.32 3.33
CA GLY A 191 0.40 3.27 3.48
C GLY A 191 -0.70 2.83 4.47
N ASP A 192 -1.28 1.66 4.26
CA ASP A 192 -2.50 1.17 4.96
C ASP A 192 -2.14 0.35 6.25
N VAL A 193 -1.12 0.78 7.00
CA VAL A 193 -0.59 0.05 8.16
C VAL A 193 -1.63 -0.05 9.28
N GLY A 194 -1.83 -1.25 9.82
CA GLY A 194 -2.58 -1.48 11.06
C GLY A 194 -4.08 -1.24 10.99
N ILE A 195 -4.62 -0.74 9.87
CA ILE A 195 -6.05 -0.51 9.66
C ILE A 195 -6.88 -1.78 9.90
N PRO A 196 -6.50 -2.98 9.38
CA PRO A 196 -7.25 -4.21 9.69
C PRO A 196 -7.34 -4.47 11.21
N SER A 197 -6.27 -4.20 11.96
CA SER A 197 -6.20 -4.40 13.41
C SER A 197 -7.06 -3.42 14.19
N LEU A 198 -7.14 -2.15 13.73
CA LEU A 198 -8.07 -1.15 14.28
C LEU A 198 -9.52 -1.65 14.18
N LEU A 199 -9.84 -2.27 13.05
CA LEU A 199 -11.16 -2.73 12.67
C LEU A 199 -11.50 -4.14 13.20
N LEU A 200 -10.51 -4.87 13.72
CA LEU A 200 -10.72 -6.20 14.30
C LEU A 200 -11.64 -6.12 15.54
N GLY A 201 -12.69 -6.94 15.56
CA GLY A 201 -13.73 -6.90 16.60
C GLY A 201 -14.73 -5.75 16.44
N SER A 202 -14.57 -4.93 15.39
CA SER A 202 -15.54 -3.88 15.05
C SER A 202 -16.68 -4.44 14.20
N SER A 203 -17.93 -4.24 14.64
CA SER A 203 -19.09 -4.62 13.83
C SER A 203 -19.43 -3.48 12.87
N PHE A 204 -19.11 -3.67 11.59
CA PHE A 204 -19.56 -2.75 10.54
C PHE A 204 -21.06 -2.95 10.30
N LEU A 205 -21.72 -1.90 9.81
CA LEU A 205 -23.14 -1.98 9.44
C LEU A 205 -23.40 -2.93 8.26
N SER A 206 -22.37 -3.32 7.50
CA SER A 206 -22.44 -4.33 6.43
C SER A 206 -21.78 -5.66 6.84
N SER A 207 -22.56 -6.75 6.87
CA SER A 207 -22.15 -8.06 7.43
C SER A 207 -21.02 -8.79 6.69
N ASP A 208 -20.82 -8.52 5.39
CA ASP A 208 -19.87 -9.29 4.57
C ASP A 208 -18.41 -8.81 4.69
N MET A 209 -18.20 -7.54 5.03
CA MET A 209 -16.88 -6.90 5.17
C MET A 209 -16.37 -6.97 6.61
N ALA A 210 -17.30 -7.08 7.57
CA ALA A 210 -17.03 -6.92 9.00
C ALA A 210 -16.14 -8.00 9.65
N LYS A 211 -15.86 -9.09 8.93
CA LYS A 211 -15.08 -10.22 9.45
C LYS A 211 -13.73 -10.39 8.78
N ARG A 212 -13.38 -9.59 7.76
CA ARG A 212 -12.20 -9.87 6.93
C ARG A 212 -11.04 -8.98 7.34
N LEU A 213 -10.00 -9.62 7.85
CA LEU A 213 -8.69 -9.02 8.10
C LEU A 213 -7.90 -8.95 6.80
N GLY A 214 -8.18 -7.99 5.92
CA GLY A 214 -7.38 -7.75 4.71
C GLY A 214 -8.12 -7.94 3.39
N THR A 215 -7.35 -7.86 2.30
CA THR A 215 -7.85 -8.09 0.94
C THR A 215 -7.77 -9.59 0.61
N PRO A 216 -8.88 -10.27 0.23
CA PRO A 216 -8.95 -11.72 0.03
C PRO A 216 -7.78 -12.38 -0.70
N ASN A 217 -7.33 -11.77 -1.80
CA ASN A 217 -6.27 -12.29 -2.65
C ASN A 217 -4.88 -12.35 -1.98
N TYR A 218 -4.72 -11.76 -0.80
CA TYR A 218 -3.45 -11.67 -0.07
C TYR A 218 -3.55 -12.24 1.35
N MET A 219 -4.74 -12.72 1.74
CA MET A 219 -4.99 -13.22 3.08
C MET A 219 -4.38 -14.61 3.27
N ALA A 220 -3.59 -14.76 4.34
CA ALA A 220 -3.09 -16.03 4.81
C ALA A 220 -4.22 -16.95 5.30
N PRO A 221 -4.05 -18.28 5.33
CA PRO A 221 -5.05 -19.23 5.82
C PRO A 221 -5.63 -18.88 7.21
N GLU A 222 -4.81 -18.43 8.15
CA GLU A 222 -5.22 -18.03 9.50
C GLU A 222 -6.00 -16.71 9.56
N GLN A 223 -5.93 -15.87 8.53
CA GLN A 223 -6.81 -14.69 8.42
C GLN A 223 -8.24 -15.09 8.03
N TRP A 224 -8.43 -16.27 7.44
CA TRP A 224 -9.75 -16.82 7.11
C TRP A 224 -10.37 -17.62 8.25
N GLU A 225 -9.58 -18.43 8.95
CA GLU A 225 -10.04 -19.32 10.02
C GLU A 225 -9.07 -19.34 11.21
N PRO A 226 -8.98 -18.25 12.00
CA PRO A 226 -8.01 -18.15 13.09
C PRO A 226 -8.23 -19.21 14.19
N GLU A 227 -9.46 -19.67 14.40
CA GLU A 227 -9.79 -20.71 15.39
C GLU A 227 -9.29 -22.11 14.98
N VAL A 228 -9.10 -22.34 13.67
CA VAL A 228 -8.72 -23.66 13.12
C VAL A 228 -7.25 -23.67 12.70
N ARG A 229 -6.76 -22.58 12.13
CA ARG A 229 -5.42 -22.47 11.51
C ARG A 229 -4.38 -21.84 12.44
N GLY A 230 -4.81 -21.31 13.57
CA GLY A 230 -3.96 -20.64 14.55
C GLY A 230 -4.18 -19.13 14.58
N PRO A 231 -3.71 -18.45 15.64
CA PRO A 231 -3.90 -17.01 15.77
C PRO A 231 -3.08 -16.22 14.75
N ILE A 232 -3.52 -14.99 14.49
CA ILE A 232 -2.73 -14.01 13.74
C ILE A 232 -1.39 -13.78 14.45
N SER A 233 -0.31 -13.75 13.68
CA SER A 233 1.07 -13.63 14.15
C SER A 233 1.89 -12.75 13.21
N PHE A 234 3.16 -12.51 13.50
CA PHE A 234 4.02 -11.72 12.60
C PHE A 234 4.31 -12.45 11.30
N GLU A 235 4.34 -13.79 11.36
CA GLU A 235 4.47 -14.72 10.24
C GLU A 235 3.25 -14.66 9.29
N THR A 236 2.11 -14.13 9.75
CA THR A 236 0.96 -13.84 8.89
C THR A 236 1.30 -12.80 7.82
N ASP A 237 2.07 -11.76 8.17
CA ASP A 237 2.48 -10.73 7.20
C ASP A 237 3.45 -11.28 6.15
N SER A 238 4.19 -12.36 6.42
CA SER A 238 5.07 -13.00 5.44
C SER A 238 4.29 -13.55 4.24
N TRP A 239 3.09 -14.09 4.44
CA TRP A 239 2.22 -14.55 3.34
C TRP A 239 1.77 -13.39 2.45
N GLY A 240 1.28 -12.30 3.05
CA GLY A 240 0.85 -11.10 2.33
C GLY A 240 2.01 -10.42 1.58
N PHE A 241 3.21 -10.42 2.19
CA PHE A 241 4.44 -10.00 1.53
C PHE A 241 4.73 -10.86 0.31
N GLY A 242 4.73 -12.19 0.45
CA GLY A 242 4.94 -13.12 -0.66
C GLY A 242 3.96 -12.89 -1.81
N CYS A 243 2.66 -12.74 -1.50
CA CYS A 243 1.63 -12.41 -2.50
C CYS A 243 1.93 -11.10 -3.24
N THR A 244 2.35 -10.07 -2.50
CA THR A 244 2.72 -8.76 -3.05
C THR A 244 3.92 -8.87 -3.99
N ILE A 245 4.96 -9.61 -3.62
CA ILE A 245 6.14 -9.83 -4.47
C ILE A 245 5.78 -10.62 -5.73
N VAL A 246 4.99 -11.70 -5.59
CA VAL A 246 4.56 -12.53 -6.73
C VAL A 246 3.73 -11.71 -7.72
N GLU A 247 2.84 -10.85 -7.24
CA GLU A 247 2.08 -9.97 -8.12
C GLU A 247 3.00 -9.00 -8.87
N MET A 248 3.95 -8.35 -8.19
CA MET A 248 4.90 -7.46 -8.86
C MET A 248 5.73 -8.17 -9.94
N LEU A 249 6.17 -9.41 -9.69
CA LEU A 249 6.96 -10.20 -10.64
C LEU A 249 6.15 -10.68 -11.84
N THR A 250 4.89 -11.06 -11.62
CA THR A 250 4.06 -11.71 -12.64
C THR A 250 3.14 -10.75 -13.38
N GLY A 251 2.88 -9.57 -12.79
CA GLY A 251 1.86 -8.62 -13.22
C GLY A 251 0.43 -9.07 -12.91
N ASN A 252 0.26 -10.20 -12.22
CA ASN A 252 -1.03 -10.83 -12.00
C ASN A 252 -1.29 -10.98 -10.49
N GLN A 253 -2.41 -10.43 -10.03
CA GLN A 253 -2.88 -10.64 -8.66
C GLN A 253 -3.12 -12.14 -8.40
N PRO A 254 -2.73 -12.69 -7.23
CA PRO A 254 -3.06 -14.07 -6.87
C PRO A 254 -4.57 -14.31 -6.92
N TRP A 255 -5.01 -15.41 -7.55
CA TRP A 255 -6.44 -15.72 -7.75
C TRP A 255 -7.25 -14.57 -8.43
N TYR A 256 -6.63 -13.85 -9.36
CA TYR A 256 -7.28 -12.76 -10.09
C TYR A 256 -8.63 -13.18 -10.70
N GLY A 257 -9.64 -12.32 -10.56
CA GLY A 257 -10.99 -12.55 -11.10
C GLY A 257 -11.82 -13.60 -10.35
N CYS A 258 -11.25 -14.31 -9.37
CA CYS A 258 -12.00 -15.30 -8.58
C CYS A 258 -12.95 -14.61 -7.59
N PRO A 259 -14.21 -15.07 -7.46
CA PRO A 259 -15.07 -14.68 -6.35
C PRO A 259 -14.43 -15.05 -5.01
N VAL A 260 -14.70 -14.27 -3.97
CA VAL A 260 -14.16 -14.46 -2.60
C VAL A 260 -14.32 -15.91 -2.10
N ARG A 261 -15.48 -16.52 -2.33
CA ARG A 261 -15.73 -17.92 -1.95
C ARG A 261 -14.75 -18.88 -2.65
N ARG A 262 -14.43 -18.66 -3.92
CA ARG A 262 -13.45 -19.48 -4.65
C ARG A 262 -12.04 -19.28 -4.11
N ILE A 263 -11.67 -18.07 -3.73
CA ILE A 263 -10.38 -17.79 -3.08
C ILE A 263 -10.29 -18.56 -1.76
N TYR A 264 -11.32 -18.47 -0.91
CA TYR A 264 -11.41 -19.26 0.32
C TYR A 264 -11.26 -20.77 0.07
N GLN A 265 -11.98 -21.34 -0.91
CA GLN A 265 -11.85 -22.76 -1.25
C GLN A 265 -10.42 -23.13 -1.68
N SER A 266 -9.79 -22.27 -2.48
CA SER A 266 -8.43 -22.50 -2.98
C SER A 266 -7.41 -22.46 -1.83
N VAL A 267 -7.46 -21.40 -1.01
CA VAL A 267 -6.50 -21.17 0.07
C VAL A 267 -6.75 -22.13 1.24
N VAL A 268 -7.99 -22.26 1.72
CA VAL A 268 -8.29 -22.91 3.00
C VAL A 268 -8.62 -24.40 2.84
N GLU A 269 -9.42 -24.76 1.83
CA GLU A 269 -9.87 -26.15 1.66
C GLU A 269 -8.87 -26.99 0.86
N LYS A 270 -8.28 -26.43 -0.20
CA LYS A 270 -7.40 -27.16 -1.13
C LYS A 270 -5.90 -26.95 -0.91
N HIS A 271 -5.54 -26.01 -0.06
CA HIS A 271 -4.15 -25.63 0.21
C HIS A 271 -3.36 -25.18 -1.03
N GLU A 272 -4.01 -24.50 -1.97
CA GLU A 272 -3.38 -23.94 -3.15
C GLU A 272 -2.50 -22.73 -2.78
N LYS A 273 -1.25 -22.70 -3.27
CA LYS A 273 -0.29 -21.60 -3.08
C LYS A 273 -0.23 -20.70 -4.34
N PRO A 274 0.11 -19.41 -4.20
CA PRO A 274 0.40 -18.56 -5.35
C PRO A 274 1.53 -19.13 -6.22
N ASN A 275 1.42 -18.94 -7.54
CA ASN A 275 2.44 -19.41 -8.49
C ASN A 275 3.65 -18.47 -8.51
N ILE A 276 4.82 -18.98 -8.14
CA ILE A 276 6.09 -18.22 -8.20
C ILE A 276 6.67 -18.39 -9.62
N PRO A 277 7.02 -17.29 -10.33
CA PRO A 277 7.57 -17.40 -11.67
C PRO A 277 8.97 -18.04 -11.64
N SER A 278 9.28 -18.83 -12.67
CA SER A 278 10.61 -19.42 -12.88
C SER A 278 11.66 -18.37 -13.24
N GLY A 279 12.94 -18.69 -13.04
CA GLY A 279 14.06 -17.82 -13.45
C GLY A 279 14.49 -16.80 -12.39
N LEU A 280 14.00 -16.94 -11.16
CA LEU A 280 14.49 -16.19 -10.01
C LEU A 280 15.80 -16.81 -9.50
N PRO A 281 16.67 -16.01 -8.83
CA PRO A 281 17.77 -16.57 -8.05
C PRO A 281 17.21 -17.55 -7.01
N SER A 282 17.80 -18.75 -6.89
CA SER A 282 17.25 -19.83 -6.06
C SER A 282 17.00 -19.43 -4.61
N SER A 283 17.81 -18.52 -4.05
CA SER A 283 17.57 -18.01 -2.69
C SER A 283 16.28 -17.19 -2.59
N VAL A 284 15.96 -16.38 -3.60
CA VAL A 284 14.74 -15.56 -3.66
C VAL A 284 13.52 -16.46 -3.90
N GLU A 285 13.64 -17.43 -4.79
CA GLU A 285 12.57 -18.42 -5.02
C GLU A 285 12.24 -19.23 -3.75
N ASN A 286 13.27 -19.71 -3.05
CA ASN A 286 13.11 -20.49 -1.83
C ASN A 286 12.47 -19.66 -0.70
N ILE A 287 12.89 -18.40 -0.51
CA ILE A 287 12.32 -17.56 0.55
C ILE A 287 10.85 -17.19 0.25
N LEU A 288 10.52 -16.94 -1.03
CA LEU A 288 9.14 -16.71 -1.46
C LEU A 288 8.27 -17.96 -1.28
N SER A 289 8.81 -19.14 -1.62
CA SER A 289 8.13 -20.41 -1.38
C SER A 289 7.83 -20.62 0.11
N GLY A 290 8.81 -20.29 0.98
CA GLY A 290 8.66 -20.33 2.43
C GLY A 290 7.57 -19.40 2.97
N CYS A 291 7.34 -18.24 2.33
CA CYS A 291 6.24 -17.33 2.72
C CYS A 291 4.85 -17.98 2.60
N PHE A 292 4.71 -19.02 1.78
CA PHE A 292 3.46 -19.72 1.52
C PHE A 292 3.34 -21.06 2.27
N GLU A 293 4.14 -21.28 3.31
CA GLU A 293 3.95 -22.42 4.20
C GLU A 293 2.63 -22.31 4.98
N TYR A 294 1.89 -23.42 5.07
CA TYR A 294 0.59 -23.45 5.72
C TYR A 294 0.68 -23.45 7.25
N ASP A 295 1.72 -24.09 7.78
CA ASP A 295 2.10 -23.88 9.16
C ASP A 295 2.85 -22.56 9.28
N LEU A 296 2.23 -21.57 9.92
CA LEU A 296 2.79 -20.23 10.08
C LEU A 296 4.19 -20.24 10.70
N ARG A 297 4.52 -21.24 11.53
CA ARG A 297 5.84 -21.35 12.20
C ARG A 297 6.97 -21.73 11.25
N ASN A 298 6.63 -22.26 10.08
CA ASN A 298 7.59 -22.62 9.04
C ASN A 298 7.83 -21.46 8.06
N ARG A 299 7.09 -20.35 8.18
CA ARG A 299 7.31 -19.17 7.35
C ARG A 299 8.53 -18.40 7.83
N PRO A 300 9.31 -17.81 6.91
CA PRO A 300 10.40 -16.93 7.29
C PRO A 300 9.87 -15.67 7.97
N LEU A 301 10.66 -15.12 8.89
CA LEU A 301 10.40 -13.81 9.45
C LEU A 301 10.87 -12.72 8.48
N MET A 302 10.42 -11.47 8.68
CA MET A 302 10.86 -10.37 7.82
C MET A 302 12.38 -10.15 7.83
N VAL A 303 13.06 -10.48 8.93
CA VAL A 303 14.52 -10.41 9.01
C VAL A 303 15.20 -11.36 8.01
N ASP A 304 14.64 -12.55 7.83
CA ASP A 304 15.17 -13.56 6.91
C ASP A 304 14.93 -13.14 5.46
N ILE A 305 13.72 -12.65 5.18
CA ILE A 305 13.32 -12.11 3.88
C ILE A 305 14.22 -10.93 3.49
N LEU A 306 14.40 -9.96 4.38
CA LEU A 306 15.27 -8.80 4.17
C LEU A 306 16.71 -9.23 3.82
N SER A 307 17.27 -10.16 4.60
CA SER A 307 18.63 -10.68 4.38
C SER A 307 18.79 -11.37 3.01
N VAL A 308 17.79 -12.15 2.58
CA VAL A 308 17.82 -12.78 1.25
C VAL A 308 17.69 -11.73 0.14
N PHE A 309 16.80 -10.76 0.27
CA PHE A 309 16.57 -9.75 -0.76
C PHE A 309 17.78 -8.82 -0.92
N GLN A 310 18.42 -8.41 0.18
CA GLN A 310 19.67 -7.63 0.14
C GLN A 310 20.79 -8.37 -0.59
N ARG A 311 20.99 -9.66 -0.28
CA ARG A 311 21.99 -10.50 -0.96
C ARG A 311 21.66 -10.71 -2.43
N GLY A 312 20.38 -10.94 -2.76
CA GLY A 312 19.91 -11.08 -4.14
C GLY A 312 20.20 -9.83 -4.96
N ARG A 313 19.88 -8.65 -4.42
CA ARG A 313 20.14 -7.37 -5.10
C ARG A 313 21.63 -7.09 -5.29
N GLY A 314 22.45 -7.42 -4.29
CA GLY A 314 23.90 -7.30 -4.39
C GLY A 314 24.50 -8.14 -5.53
N ARG A 315 23.97 -9.34 -5.77
CA ARG A 315 24.42 -10.21 -6.88
C ARG A 315 24.06 -9.64 -8.25
N ILE A 316 22.83 -9.15 -8.42
CA ILE A 316 22.39 -8.55 -9.70
C ILE A 316 23.29 -7.36 -10.07
N LYS A 317 23.59 -6.47 -9.12
CA LYS A 317 24.49 -5.33 -9.37
C LYS A 317 25.87 -5.75 -9.84
N MET A 318 26.47 -6.77 -9.21
CA MET A 318 27.78 -7.28 -9.62
C MET A 318 27.75 -7.93 -11.01
N GLU A 319 26.65 -8.55 -11.40
CA GLU A 319 26.48 -9.14 -12.74
C GLU A 319 26.32 -8.05 -13.81
N GLU A 320 25.54 -7.00 -13.53
CA GLU A 320 25.39 -5.83 -14.41
C GLU A 320 26.71 -5.09 -14.62
N GLU A 321 27.50 -4.89 -13.55
CA GLU A 321 28.82 -4.25 -13.61
C GLU A 321 29.81 -5.07 -14.46
N LYS A 322 29.85 -6.40 -14.30
CA LYS A 322 30.68 -7.28 -15.13
C LYS A 322 30.30 -7.21 -16.60
N VAL A 323 29.01 -7.27 -16.92
CA VAL A 323 28.53 -7.18 -18.31
C VAL A 323 28.90 -5.81 -18.92
N GLY A 324 28.80 -4.74 -18.14
CA GLY A 324 29.25 -3.40 -18.54
C GLY A 324 30.75 -3.32 -18.83
N GLU A 325 31.60 -3.91 -17.99
CA GLU A 325 33.06 -3.96 -18.20
C GLU A 325 33.45 -4.74 -19.46
N PHE A 326 32.76 -5.85 -19.76
CA PHE A 326 32.99 -6.61 -20.99
C PHE A 326 32.54 -5.86 -22.25
N SER A 327 31.54 -4.97 -22.17
CA SER A 327 31.10 -4.16 -23.31
C SER A 327 32.17 -3.16 -23.79
N TRP A 328 33.06 -2.70 -22.90
CA TRP A 328 34.15 -1.76 -23.23
C TRP A 328 35.39 -2.45 -23.81
N LEU A 329 35.54 -3.76 -23.63
CA LEU A 329 36.68 -4.53 -24.14
C LEU A 329 36.47 -5.06 -25.56
N VAL A 330 35.26 -4.95 -26.10
CA VAL A 330 34.87 -5.48 -27.42
C VAL A 330 34.42 -4.35 -28.38
N SER A 331 34.58 -3.08 -27.98
CA SER A 331 34.33 -1.88 -28.81
C SER A 331 35.65 -1.25 -29.25
#